data_AF-A0A183HFB5-F1
#
_entry.id   AF-A0A183HFB5-F1
#
_cell.length_a   1.000
_cell.length_b   1.000
_cell.length_c   1.000
_cell.angle_alpha   90.00
_cell.angle_beta   90.00
_cell.angle_gamma   90.00
#
_symmetry.space_group_name_H-M   'P 1'
#
loop_
_entity.id
_entity.type
_entity.pdbx_description
1 polymer ?
#
loop_
_entity_poly.entity_id
_entity_poly.type
_entity_poly.pdbx_seq_one_letter_code
_entity_poly.pdbx_strand_id
1 'polypeptide(L)'
;MERFIVFVADKNLEENVALDVPYDFTEELWLILHYCHSNQSLTKALKYVFDALKSGYKNTLVLTNNRCTMARLLRDACTNDLLLPRLEGLTPVQIYLEMGLERLRRACMDEFLNREYFGSVAEINAVFDFCLRKEPQDQADAIFFFYNSLLVINTCKQYLRLDRHHINIIARQVLGQYRKLNISPTADDVTEKTVEEMIFTLNSKLLFTDIFKPVHENRFPKIWKSEITVETTNKQGWIARCMILCSRTAWLPFIKNPEDKDIASDKQSPNMEHCVVESDGSKKRRDQIVLQDSLSEKIICSSDEEKLKLDTALCHYEITVITGSFITSLSKC
;
A
#
# COMPACT_ATOMS: atom_id res chain seq x y z
N MET A 1 -7.60 -25.23 6.12
CA MET A 1 -8.45 -24.36 5.27
C MET A 1 -7.76 -23.01 5.19
N GLU A 2 -7.48 -22.52 3.98
CA GLU A 2 -6.75 -21.26 3.77
C GLU A 2 -7.65 -20.19 3.14
N ARG A 3 -7.62 -18.97 3.67
CA ARG A 3 -8.36 -17.83 3.13
C ARG A 3 -7.42 -16.66 2.84
N PHE A 4 -7.54 -16.11 1.63
CA PHE A 4 -6.79 -14.94 1.19
C PHE A 4 -7.67 -13.70 1.29
N ILE A 5 -7.28 -12.74 2.13
CA ILE A 5 -7.95 -11.46 2.28
C ILE A 5 -7.00 -10.35 1.84
N VAL A 6 -7.43 -9.61 0.82
CA VAL A 6 -6.71 -8.41 0.36
C VAL A 6 -7.32 -7.20 1.06
N PHE A 7 -6.51 -6.51 1.85
CA PHE A 7 -6.85 -5.18 2.36
C PHE A 7 -6.27 -4.14 1.41
N VAL A 8 -7.17 -3.43 0.75
CA VAL A 8 -6.85 -2.16 0.10
C VAL A 8 -7.01 -1.07 1.15
N ALA A 9 -6.07 -0.13 1.20
CA ALA A 9 -6.13 1.01 2.10
C ALA A 9 -7.50 1.70 2.00
N ASP A 10 -8.15 1.90 3.14
CA ASP A 10 -9.39 2.68 3.23
C ASP A 10 -9.05 4.16 3.15
N LYS A 11 -9.87 4.97 2.47
CA LYS A 11 -9.69 6.44 2.38
C LYS A 11 -9.73 7.11 3.75
N ASN A 12 -10.40 6.49 4.73
CA ASN A 12 -10.43 6.97 6.11
C ASN A 12 -9.11 6.76 6.88
N LEU A 13 -8.19 5.94 6.38
CA LEU A 13 -6.83 5.81 6.95
C LEU A 13 -5.93 7.02 6.59
N GLU A 14 -6.40 7.90 5.71
CA GLU A 14 -5.80 9.20 5.38
C GLU A 14 -6.06 10.24 6.49
N GLU A 15 -6.41 9.85 7.72
CA GLU A 15 -6.08 10.68 8.89
C GLU A 15 -4.56 10.76 8.98
N ASN A 16 -4.07 11.71 8.18
CA ASN A 16 -2.68 11.95 7.86
C ASN A 16 -1.87 12.04 9.14
N VAL A 17 -0.63 11.55 9.08
CA VAL A 17 0.43 11.95 10.01
C VAL A 17 0.25 13.44 10.28
N ALA A 18 -0.09 13.80 11.51
CA ALA A 18 -0.53 15.16 11.81
C ALA A 18 0.64 16.13 11.59
N LEU A 19 0.55 16.93 10.53
CA LEU A 19 1.52 17.96 10.16
C LEU A 19 0.96 19.36 10.45
N ASP A 20 0.02 19.51 11.37
CA ASP A 20 -0.69 20.77 11.61
C ASP A 20 0.08 21.74 12.51
N VAL A 21 0.75 21.25 13.55
CA VAL A 21 1.47 22.11 14.50
C VAL A 21 2.99 22.02 14.29
N PRO A 22 3.68 23.14 13.95
CA PRO A 22 5.14 23.13 13.86
C PRO A 22 5.79 23.08 15.25
N TYR A 23 6.82 22.26 15.39
CA TYR A 23 7.60 22.12 16.63
C TYR A 23 8.76 23.12 16.73
N ASP A 24 9.28 23.59 15.60
CA ASP A 24 10.40 24.53 15.56
C ASP A 24 10.31 25.51 14.39
N PHE A 25 11.24 26.47 14.37
CA PHE A 25 11.29 27.49 13.34
C PHE A 25 11.44 26.90 11.92
N THR A 26 12.15 25.78 11.75
CA THR A 26 12.35 25.20 10.41
C THR A 26 11.07 24.59 9.85
N GLU A 27 10.25 24.01 10.73
CA GLU A 27 8.95 23.48 10.38
C GLU A 27 7.94 24.57 10.05
N GLU A 28 7.94 25.66 10.82
CA GLU A 28 7.12 26.84 10.53
C GLU A 28 7.52 27.49 9.21
N LEU A 29 8.82 27.65 8.98
CA LEU A 29 9.34 28.16 7.72
C LEU A 29 8.94 27.25 6.54
N TRP A 30 9.00 25.93 6.70
CA TRP A 30 8.57 24.99 5.65
C TRP A 30 7.10 25.22 5.27
N LEU A 31 6.20 25.40 6.24
CA LEU A 31 4.78 25.71 5.98
C LEU A 31 4.60 27.03 5.23
N ILE A 32 5.38 28.05 5.56
CA ILE A 32 5.34 29.35 4.87
C ILE A 32 5.84 29.19 3.43
N LEU A 33 6.95 28.48 3.24
CA LEU A 33 7.57 28.26 1.94
C LEU A 33 6.72 27.35 1.04
N HIS A 34 5.81 26.54 1.59
CA HIS A 34 4.86 25.74 0.84
C HIS A 34 4.01 26.57 -0.14
N TYR A 35 3.76 27.85 0.18
CA TYR A 35 3.03 28.78 -0.68
C TYR A 35 3.86 29.36 -1.84
N CYS A 36 5.14 28.99 -1.96
CA CYS A 36 5.98 29.40 -3.07
C CYS A 36 5.72 28.54 -4.32
N HIS A 37 5.07 29.12 -5.34
CA HIS A 37 4.77 28.41 -6.60
C HIS A 37 5.91 28.43 -7.64
N SER A 38 7.09 28.97 -7.30
CA SER A 38 8.23 29.02 -8.22
C SER A 38 9.57 28.99 -7.47
N ASN A 39 10.63 28.51 -8.13
CA ASN A 39 11.98 28.56 -7.57
C ASN A 39 12.44 30.01 -7.32
N GLN A 40 11.96 30.98 -8.12
CA GLN A 40 12.26 32.39 -7.91
C GLN A 40 11.62 32.94 -6.62
N SER A 41 10.36 32.62 -6.35
CA SER A 41 9.68 33.03 -5.11
C SER A 41 10.33 32.35 -3.89
N LEU A 42 10.67 31.07 -4.01
CA LEU A 42 11.39 30.34 -2.95
C LEU A 42 12.75 30.96 -2.66
N THR A 43 13.51 31.30 -3.70
CA THR A 43 14.80 32.00 -3.58
C THR A 43 14.64 33.34 -2.88
N LYS A 44 13.64 34.14 -3.25
CA LYS A 44 13.36 35.44 -2.60
C LYS A 44 13.00 35.27 -1.12
N ALA A 45 12.13 34.30 -0.80
CA ALA A 45 11.74 34.01 0.58
C ALA A 45 12.94 33.59 1.44
N LEU A 46 13.77 32.67 0.95
CA LEU A 46 15.00 32.25 1.65
C LEU A 46 16.01 33.41 1.80
N LYS A 47 16.10 34.31 0.82
CA LYS A 47 16.94 35.52 0.94
C LYS A 47 16.54 36.40 2.13
N TYR A 48 15.25 36.58 2.39
CA TYR A 48 14.80 37.33 3.57
C TYR A 48 15.29 36.69 4.88
N VAL A 49 15.21 35.36 4.99
CA VAL A 49 15.74 34.63 6.16
C VAL A 49 17.25 34.81 6.26
N PHE A 50 17.98 34.67 5.15
CA PHE A 50 19.44 34.82 5.13
C PHE A 50 19.88 36.23 5.51
N ASP A 51 19.18 37.26 5.06
CA ASP A 51 19.49 38.64 5.40
C ASP A 51 19.17 38.92 6.88
N ALA A 52 18.09 38.37 7.44
CA ALA A 52 17.81 38.45 8.87
C ALA A 52 18.91 37.78 9.72
N LEU A 53 19.43 36.63 9.29
CA LEU A 53 20.54 35.95 9.97
C LEU A 53 21.83 36.79 9.91
N LYS A 54 22.15 37.40 8.76
CA LYS A 54 23.30 38.32 8.63
C LYS A 54 23.16 39.55 9.52
N SER A 55 21.94 40.06 9.70
CA SER A 55 21.66 41.18 10.61
C SER A 55 21.80 40.82 12.09
N GLY A 56 22.14 39.57 12.42
CA GLY A 56 22.39 39.13 13.79
C GLY A 56 21.16 38.65 14.54
N TYR A 57 20.08 38.29 13.84
CA TYR A 57 18.94 37.64 14.46
C TYR A 57 19.30 36.22 14.91
N LYS A 58 19.34 35.98 16.22
CA LYS A 58 19.90 34.75 16.83
C LYS A 58 18.92 33.98 17.70
N ASN A 59 17.72 34.50 17.94
CA ASN A 59 16.78 33.89 18.87
C ASN A 59 15.71 33.07 18.13
N THR A 60 16.13 31.95 17.55
CA THR A 60 15.21 31.00 16.92
C THR A 60 15.25 29.67 17.65
N LEU A 61 14.08 29.11 17.96
CA LEU A 61 13.97 27.77 18.50
C LEU A 61 14.21 26.77 17.36
N VAL A 62 15.24 25.93 17.51
CA VAL A 62 15.57 24.86 16.57
C VAL A 62 15.80 23.58 17.35
N LEU A 63 15.20 22.48 16.91
CA LEU A 63 15.40 21.19 17.55
C LEU A 63 16.86 20.72 17.40
N THR A 64 17.43 20.23 18.49
CA THR A 64 18.86 19.85 18.56
C THR A 64 19.21 18.69 17.63
N ASN A 65 18.25 17.81 17.35
CA ASN A 65 18.42 16.65 16.47
C ASN A 65 18.13 16.95 14.99
N ASN A 66 17.67 18.16 14.65
CA ASN A 66 17.33 18.54 13.29
C ASN A 66 18.60 18.74 12.45
N ARG A 67 18.70 18.01 11.34
CA ARG A 67 19.91 17.96 10.50
C ARG A 67 19.78 18.72 9.18
N CYS A 68 18.64 19.33 8.90
CA CYS A 68 18.46 20.06 7.65
C CYS A 68 19.43 21.26 7.57
N THR A 69 19.73 21.70 6.34
CA THR A 69 20.64 22.83 6.10
C THR A 69 20.20 24.07 6.87
N MET A 70 18.91 24.40 6.90
CA MET A 70 18.41 25.57 7.62
C MET A 70 18.66 25.49 9.14
N ALA A 71 18.43 24.32 9.76
CA ALA A 71 18.72 24.12 11.19
C ALA A 71 20.20 24.32 11.51
N ARG A 72 21.09 23.87 10.61
CA ARG A 72 22.53 24.12 10.73
C ARG A 72 22.85 25.61 10.63
N LEU A 73 22.33 26.31 9.62
CA LEU A 73 22.56 27.75 9.44
C LEU A 73 22.09 28.59 10.65
N LEU A 74 20.94 28.24 11.24
CA LEU A 74 20.43 28.90 12.43
C LEU A 74 21.36 28.70 13.64
N ARG A 75 21.91 27.50 13.82
CA ARG A 75 22.91 27.23 14.87
C ARG A 75 24.23 27.97 14.62
N ASP A 76 24.71 27.97 13.38
CA ASP A 76 25.93 28.68 12.96
C ASP A 76 25.80 30.21 13.17
N ALA A 77 24.59 30.76 12.97
CA ALA A 77 24.29 32.16 13.27
C ALA A 77 24.42 32.50 14.77
N CYS A 78 24.07 31.57 15.66
CA CYS A 78 24.20 31.74 17.11
C CYS A 78 25.67 31.74 17.56
N THR A 79 26.54 30.96 16.92
CA THR A 79 27.97 30.85 17.24
C THR A 79 28.86 31.87 16.51
N ASN A 80 28.27 32.75 15.70
CA ASN A 80 28.96 33.69 14.80
C ASN A 80 29.84 33.02 13.73
N ASP A 81 29.55 31.78 13.35
CA ASP A 81 30.26 31.02 12.30
C ASP A 81 29.40 30.87 11.04
N LEU A 82 28.59 31.90 10.74
CA LEU A 82 27.57 31.82 9.71
C LEU A 82 28.18 31.83 8.30
N LEU A 83 28.16 30.66 7.65
CA LEU A 83 28.50 30.50 6.24
C LEU A 83 27.24 30.20 5.41
N LEU A 84 26.76 31.22 4.69
CA LEU A 84 25.56 31.12 3.87
C LEU A 84 25.87 30.53 2.49
N PRO A 85 25.15 29.49 2.05
CA PRO A 85 25.27 28.97 0.69
C PRO A 85 24.73 29.98 -0.32
N ARG A 86 25.22 29.89 -1.57
CA ARG A 86 24.64 30.65 -2.68
C ARG A 86 23.28 30.05 -3.04
N LEU A 87 22.25 30.89 -3.11
CA LEU A 87 20.90 30.49 -3.52
C LEU A 87 20.78 30.49 -5.04
N GLU A 88 21.54 29.61 -5.70
CA GLU A 88 21.59 29.44 -7.16
C GLU A 88 21.15 28.01 -7.53
N GLY A 89 20.71 27.81 -8.77
CA GLY A 89 20.29 26.48 -9.26
C GLY A 89 19.19 25.84 -8.41
N LEU A 90 19.46 24.61 -7.94
CA LEU A 90 18.54 23.80 -7.11
C LEU A 90 18.74 23.95 -5.61
N THR A 91 19.74 24.72 -5.15
CA THR A 91 20.01 24.91 -3.71
C THR A 91 18.78 25.38 -2.91
N PRO A 92 17.95 26.33 -3.39
CA PRO A 92 16.73 26.72 -2.69
C PRO A 92 15.74 25.55 -2.50
N VAL A 93 15.57 24.73 -3.54
CA VAL A 93 14.68 23.56 -3.54
C VAL A 93 15.21 22.49 -2.58
N GLN A 94 16.53 22.26 -2.59
CA GLN A 94 17.17 21.32 -1.67
C GLN A 94 16.97 21.72 -0.20
N ILE A 95 17.21 22.99 0.15
CA ILE A 95 16.98 23.49 1.52
C ILE A 95 15.52 23.29 1.94
N TYR A 96 14.57 23.59 1.05
CA TYR A 96 13.15 23.38 1.30
C TYR A 96 12.79 21.91 1.49
N LEU A 97 13.31 21.03 0.62
CA LEU A 97 13.08 19.59 0.67
C LEU A 97 13.61 19.00 1.97
N GLU A 98 14.85 19.32 2.37
CA GLU A 98 15.44 18.84 3.61
C GLU A 98 14.61 19.20 4.86
N MET A 99 14.02 20.40 4.90
CA MET A 99 13.11 20.78 6.00
C MET A 99 11.84 19.91 6.02
N GLY A 100 11.25 19.67 4.84
CA GLY A 100 10.04 18.84 4.71
C GLY A 100 10.28 17.37 5.06
N LEU A 101 11.41 16.82 4.60
CA LEU A 101 11.83 15.45 4.93
C LEU A 101 12.00 15.28 6.44
N GLU A 102 12.65 16.23 7.10
CA GLU A 102 12.87 16.12 8.54
C GLU A 102 11.59 16.25 9.36
N ARG A 103 10.66 17.12 8.92
CA ARG A 103 9.32 17.24 9.48
C ARG A 103 8.55 15.92 9.35
N LEU A 104 8.48 15.36 8.12
CA LEU A 104 7.72 14.14 7.85
C LEU A 104 8.31 12.94 8.59
N ARG A 105 9.64 12.82 8.61
CA ARG A 105 10.34 11.76 9.37
C ARG A 105 9.95 11.79 10.83
N ARG A 106 9.98 12.98 11.45
CA ARG A 106 9.64 13.17 12.87
C ARG A 106 8.18 12.79 13.12
N ALA A 107 7.26 13.33 12.33
CA ALA A 107 5.84 13.06 12.52
C ALA A 107 5.50 11.57 12.33
N CYS A 108 6.11 10.88 11.36
CA CYS A 108 5.99 9.43 11.23
C CYS A 108 6.58 8.70 12.46
N MET A 109 7.76 9.10 12.95
CA MET A 109 8.36 8.50 14.15
C MET A 109 7.45 8.67 15.37
N ASP A 110 6.89 9.85 15.56
CA ASP A 110 5.96 10.14 16.66
C ASP A 110 4.73 9.23 16.56
N GLU A 111 4.17 9.00 15.37
CA GLU A 111 3.07 8.04 15.18
C GLU A 111 3.46 6.60 15.55
N PHE A 112 4.65 6.14 15.17
CA PHE A 112 5.14 4.80 15.57
C PHE A 112 5.25 4.65 17.09
N LEU A 113 5.67 5.71 17.79
CA LEU A 113 5.85 5.70 19.24
C LEU A 113 4.53 5.87 19.99
N ASN A 114 3.69 6.84 19.58
CA ASN A 114 2.40 7.14 20.18
C ASN A 114 1.44 5.95 20.09
N ARG A 115 1.56 5.14 19.03
CA ARG A 115 0.77 3.91 18.85
C ARG A 115 1.40 2.66 19.48
N GLU A 116 2.54 2.83 20.16
CA GLU A 116 3.33 1.80 20.84
C GLU A 116 3.82 0.66 19.93
N TYR A 117 4.07 0.92 18.64
CA TYR A 117 4.64 -0.06 17.71
C TYR A 117 6.13 -0.32 17.97
N PHE A 118 6.80 0.68 18.56
CA PHE A 118 8.18 0.61 19.01
C PHE A 118 8.31 1.25 20.39
N GLY A 119 9.26 0.77 21.19
CA GLY A 119 9.50 1.32 22.53
C GLY A 119 10.36 2.59 22.54
N SER A 120 11.12 2.85 21.48
CA SER A 120 11.96 4.04 21.38
C SER A 120 12.40 4.33 19.94
N VAL A 121 12.85 5.57 19.70
CA VAL A 121 13.49 5.99 18.44
C VAL A 121 14.72 5.12 18.10
N ALA A 122 15.45 4.66 19.11
CA ALA A 122 16.63 3.81 18.91
C ALA A 122 16.27 2.45 18.31
N GLU A 123 15.13 1.87 18.68
CA GLU A 123 14.66 0.61 18.09
C GLU A 123 14.29 0.78 16.61
N ILE A 124 13.64 1.89 16.26
CA ILE A 124 13.28 2.21 14.87
C ILE A 124 14.56 2.34 14.03
N ASN A 125 15.53 3.12 14.50
CA ASN A 125 16.81 3.33 13.80
C ASN A 125 17.67 2.05 13.69
N ALA A 126 17.44 1.06 14.54
CA ALA A 126 18.13 -0.23 14.44
C ALA A 126 17.59 -1.10 13.30
N VAL A 127 16.30 -0.96 12.95
CA VAL A 127 15.65 -1.78 11.92
C VAL A 127 15.52 -1.07 10.57
N PHE A 128 15.48 0.26 10.57
CA PHE A 128 15.26 1.07 9.37
C PHE A 128 16.36 2.12 9.16
N ASP A 129 16.85 2.25 7.92
CA ASP A 129 17.86 3.24 7.55
C ASP A 129 17.20 4.41 6.82
N PHE A 130 17.35 5.62 7.34
CA PHE A 130 16.79 6.85 6.78
C PHE A 130 17.72 7.54 5.78
N CYS A 131 18.87 6.94 5.44
CA CYS A 131 19.80 7.51 4.47
C CYS A 131 20.28 8.93 4.84
N LEU A 132 20.37 9.27 6.13
CA LEU A 132 20.61 10.64 6.64
C LEU A 132 21.94 11.29 6.21
N ARG A 133 22.83 10.55 5.55
CA ARG A 133 24.12 11.03 5.03
C ARG A 133 24.19 11.04 3.51
N LYS A 134 23.10 10.68 2.84
CA LYS A 134 22.97 10.65 1.38
C LYS A 134 22.23 11.88 0.87
N GLU A 135 22.08 11.97 -0.45
CA GLU A 135 21.37 13.05 -1.11
C GLU A 135 19.88 13.09 -0.69
N PRO A 136 19.21 14.25 -0.79
CA PRO A 136 17.80 14.39 -0.42
C PRO A 136 16.85 13.43 -1.14
N GLN A 137 17.17 13.00 -2.36
CA GLN A 137 16.37 12.01 -3.10
C GLN A 137 16.38 10.64 -2.41
N ASP A 138 17.56 10.16 -2.00
CA ASP A 138 17.69 8.91 -1.24
C ASP A 138 16.92 8.96 0.09
N GLN A 139 16.93 10.13 0.75
CA GLN A 139 16.18 10.36 1.99
C GLN A 139 14.67 10.37 1.73
N ALA A 140 14.22 10.96 0.62
CA ALA A 140 12.83 10.97 0.21
C ALA A 140 12.30 9.56 -0.06
N ASP A 141 13.08 8.73 -0.77
CA ASP A 141 12.74 7.33 -1.02
C ASP A 141 12.65 6.53 0.30
N ALA A 142 13.62 6.72 1.20
CA ALA A 142 13.59 6.07 2.52
C ALA A 142 12.34 6.48 3.33
N ILE A 143 12.00 7.77 3.34
CA ILE A 143 10.80 8.27 4.04
C ILE A 143 9.51 7.76 3.39
N PHE A 144 9.47 7.63 2.07
CA PHE A 144 8.34 7.02 1.36
C PHE A 144 8.08 5.60 1.87
N PHE A 145 9.11 4.76 1.96
CA PHE A 145 8.98 3.41 2.51
C PHE A 145 8.63 3.41 4.00
N PHE A 146 9.18 4.34 4.77
CA PHE A 146 8.86 4.47 6.19
C PHE A 146 7.38 4.80 6.42
N TYR A 147 6.84 5.76 5.67
CA TYR A 147 5.43 6.12 5.71
C TYR A 147 4.52 4.98 5.25
N ASN A 148 4.84 4.32 4.13
CA ASN A 148 4.05 3.17 3.68
C ASN A 148 4.09 2.00 4.69
N SER A 149 5.19 1.83 5.41
CA SER A 149 5.27 0.85 6.50
C SER A 149 4.25 1.17 7.60
N LEU A 150 4.13 2.43 7.99
CA LEU A 150 3.14 2.89 8.96
C LEU A 150 1.71 2.59 8.47
N LEU A 151 1.42 2.85 7.19
CA LEU A 151 0.12 2.54 6.58
C LEU A 151 -0.21 1.04 6.63
N VAL A 152 0.75 0.18 6.29
CA VAL A 152 0.56 -1.28 6.37
C VAL A 152 0.25 -1.71 7.79
N ILE A 153 1.00 -1.22 8.77
CA ILE A 153 0.83 -1.59 10.18
C ILE A 153 -0.52 -1.08 10.72
N ASN A 154 -0.90 0.15 10.39
CA ASN A 154 -2.21 0.71 10.74
C ASN A 154 -3.35 -0.10 10.11
N THR A 155 -3.19 -0.52 8.86
CA THR A 155 -4.14 -1.39 8.17
C THR A 155 -4.29 -2.74 8.88
N CYS A 156 -3.17 -3.37 9.25
CA CYS A 156 -3.17 -4.59 10.05
C CYS A 156 -3.92 -4.38 11.37
N LYS A 157 -3.65 -3.31 12.11
CA LYS A 157 -4.32 -3.00 13.39
C LYS A 157 -5.81 -2.70 13.24
N GLN A 158 -6.24 -2.12 12.12
CA GLN A 158 -7.65 -1.83 11.84
C GLN A 158 -8.46 -3.11 11.64
N TYR A 159 -7.88 -4.11 10.99
CA TYR A 159 -8.60 -5.32 10.57
C TYR A 159 -8.30 -6.56 11.42
N LEU A 160 -7.22 -6.52 12.22
CA LEU A 160 -6.77 -7.60 13.07
C LEU A 160 -6.73 -7.21 14.54
N ARG A 161 -7.16 -8.14 15.39
CA ARG A 161 -7.04 -8.11 16.84
C ARG A 161 -5.65 -8.57 17.22
N LEU A 162 -4.70 -7.66 17.12
CA LEU A 162 -3.31 -7.89 17.46
C LEU A 162 -3.03 -7.36 18.86
N ASP A 163 -2.44 -8.19 19.71
CA ASP A 163 -1.85 -7.67 20.94
C ASP A 163 -0.56 -6.87 20.65
N ARG A 164 -0.03 -6.21 21.69
CA ARG A 164 1.16 -5.38 21.58
C ARG A 164 2.40 -6.16 21.11
N HIS A 165 2.52 -7.43 21.47
CA HIS A 165 3.67 -8.23 21.06
C HIS A 165 3.61 -8.54 19.57
N HIS A 166 2.44 -8.96 19.08
CA HIS A 166 2.22 -9.28 17.68
C HIS A 166 2.38 -8.04 16.78
N ILE A 167 1.82 -6.88 17.16
CA ILE A 167 1.98 -5.66 16.36
C ILE A 167 3.44 -5.21 16.27
N ASN A 168 4.24 -5.37 17.34
CA ASN A 168 5.65 -5.02 17.34
C ASN A 168 6.47 -5.95 16.42
N ILE A 169 6.13 -7.25 16.39
CA ILE A 169 6.74 -8.20 15.46
C ILE A 169 6.40 -7.80 14.01
N ILE A 170 5.13 -7.51 13.73
CA ILE A 170 4.68 -7.11 12.39
C ILE A 170 5.37 -5.81 11.98
N ALA A 171 5.45 -4.81 12.86
CA ALA A 171 6.10 -3.55 12.58
C ALA A 171 7.58 -3.71 12.19
N ARG A 172 8.30 -4.58 12.91
CA ARG A 172 9.70 -4.93 12.60
C ARG A 172 9.82 -5.69 11.27
N GLN A 173 8.89 -6.59 10.97
CA GLN A 173 8.88 -7.34 9.70
C GLN A 173 8.62 -6.42 8.51
N VAL A 174 7.63 -5.53 8.59
CA VAL A 174 7.29 -4.58 7.52
C VAL A 174 8.46 -3.65 7.24
N LEU A 175 9.00 -2.98 8.28
CA LEU A 175 10.16 -2.09 8.11
C LEU A 175 11.39 -2.84 7.59
N GLY A 176 11.62 -4.07 8.07
CA GLY A 176 12.72 -4.91 7.63
C GLY A 176 12.58 -5.41 6.18
N GLN A 177 11.36 -5.62 5.68
CA GLN A 177 11.10 -5.94 4.27
C GLN A 177 11.33 -4.71 3.40
N TYR A 178 10.71 -3.59 3.74
CA TYR A 178 10.75 -2.39 2.91
C TYR A 178 12.16 -1.80 2.82
N ARG A 179 12.97 -1.91 3.88
CA ARG A 179 14.39 -1.55 3.84
C ARG A 179 15.20 -2.31 2.79
N LYS A 180 14.79 -3.54 2.43
CA LYS A 180 15.51 -4.39 1.48
C LYS A 180 15.08 -4.15 0.03
N LEU A 181 14.02 -3.37 -0.19
CA LEU A 181 13.58 -3.03 -1.53
C LEU A 181 14.62 -2.11 -2.17
N ASN A 182 15.03 -2.45 -3.38
CA ASN A 182 15.98 -1.65 -4.16
C ASN A 182 15.22 -0.87 -5.24
N ILE A 183 14.32 -0.01 -4.79
CA ILE A 183 13.42 0.78 -5.64
C ILE A 183 13.61 2.25 -5.27
N SER A 184 13.63 3.13 -6.27
CA SER A 184 13.70 4.58 -6.08
C SER A 184 12.44 5.24 -6.67
N PRO A 185 11.39 5.45 -5.86
CA PRO A 185 10.19 6.17 -6.30
C PRO A 185 10.50 7.56 -6.87
N THR A 186 11.55 8.23 -6.41
CA THR A 186 11.95 9.54 -6.95
C THR A 186 12.65 9.47 -8.31
N ALA A 187 13.25 8.34 -8.68
CA ALA A 187 13.90 8.15 -9.99
C ALA A 187 12.98 7.52 -11.04
N ASP A 188 12.22 6.48 -10.66
CA ASP A 188 11.47 5.63 -11.59
C ASP A 188 9.95 5.82 -11.52
N ASP A 189 9.47 6.81 -10.74
CA ASP A 189 8.07 7.00 -10.35
C ASP A 189 7.46 5.76 -9.63
N VAL A 190 6.24 5.90 -9.10
CA VAL A 190 5.51 4.76 -8.49
C VAL A 190 4.79 3.99 -9.60
N THR A 191 5.41 2.89 -10.04
CA THR A 191 4.88 2.00 -11.09
C THR A 191 4.05 0.85 -10.52
N GLU A 192 3.33 0.11 -11.37
CA GLU A 192 2.63 -1.12 -11.00
C GLU A 192 3.61 -2.15 -10.39
N LYS A 193 4.79 -2.30 -11.00
CA LYS A 193 5.87 -3.14 -10.48
C LYS A 193 6.34 -2.70 -9.09
N THR A 194 6.44 -1.39 -8.85
CA THR A 194 6.76 -0.85 -7.52
C THR A 194 5.72 -1.29 -6.48
N VAL A 195 4.43 -1.21 -6.83
CA VAL A 195 3.33 -1.63 -5.95
C VAL A 195 3.38 -3.15 -5.69
N GLU A 196 3.68 -3.96 -6.70
CA GLU A 196 3.85 -5.42 -6.55
C GLU A 196 4.99 -5.77 -5.60
N GLU A 197 6.15 -5.11 -5.72
CA GLU A 197 7.30 -5.33 -4.83
C GLU A 197 7.03 -4.85 -3.40
N MET A 198 6.15 -3.86 -3.23
CA MET A 198 5.69 -3.36 -1.94
C MET A 198 4.63 -4.27 -1.28
N ILE A 199 4.15 -5.32 -1.93
CA ILE A 199 3.16 -6.21 -1.32
C ILE A 199 3.74 -6.83 -0.04
N PHE A 200 3.06 -6.56 1.07
CA PHE A 200 3.37 -7.18 2.36
C PHE A 200 2.45 -8.38 2.59
N THR A 201 3.04 -9.56 2.67
CA THR A 201 2.34 -10.80 3.04
C THR A 201 2.61 -11.14 4.49
N LEU A 202 1.56 -11.09 5.31
CA LEU A 202 1.66 -11.43 6.72
C LEU A 202 1.61 -12.96 6.92
N ASN A 203 2.78 -13.58 6.98
CA ASN A 203 2.95 -15.00 7.30
C ASN A 203 2.89 -15.26 8.82
N SER A 204 1.72 -15.04 9.43
CA SER A 204 1.49 -15.40 10.83
C SER A 204 0.34 -16.41 10.95
N LYS A 205 0.41 -17.27 11.97
CA LYS A 205 -0.66 -18.25 12.28
C LYS A 205 -1.87 -17.52 12.86
N LEU A 206 -2.53 -16.70 12.04
CA LEU A 206 -3.73 -15.98 12.42
C LEU A 206 -4.89 -16.95 12.46
N LEU A 207 -5.58 -16.97 13.58
CA LEU A 207 -6.85 -17.65 13.74
C LEU A 207 -7.98 -16.74 13.26
N PHE A 208 -9.13 -17.35 12.96
CA PHE A 208 -10.32 -16.60 12.56
C PHE A 208 -10.79 -15.61 13.65
N THR A 209 -10.53 -15.93 14.92
CA THR A 209 -10.82 -15.08 16.07
C THR A 209 -10.01 -13.79 16.10
N ASP A 210 -8.87 -13.77 15.40
CA ASP A 210 -7.94 -12.65 15.35
C ASP A 210 -8.36 -11.62 14.30
N ILE A 211 -9.38 -11.93 13.48
CA ILE A 211 -9.94 -10.99 12.50
C ILE A 211 -11.15 -10.29 13.13
N PHE A 212 -11.24 -8.97 13.01
CA PHE A 212 -12.41 -8.24 13.51
C PHE A 212 -13.69 -8.74 12.83
N LYS A 213 -14.73 -8.95 13.64
CA LYS A 213 -16.01 -9.52 13.21
C LYS A 213 -16.62 -8.83 11.95
N PRO A 214 -16.66 -7.49 11.87
CA PRO A 214 -17.18 -6.80 10.69
C PRO A 214 -16.44 -7.13 9.39
N VAL A 215 -15.17 -7.56 9.45
CA VAL A 215 -14.38 -7.87 8.26
C VAL A 215 -14.88 -9.13 7.59
N HIS A 216 -15.11 -10.21 8.33
CA HIS A 216 -15.57 -11.47 7.74
C HIS A 216 -17.08 -11.54 7.55
N GLU A 217 -17.86 -10.70 8.25
CA GLU A 217 -19.31 -10.58 8.02
C GLU A 217 -19.63 -9.73 6.79
N ASN A 218 -18.87 -8.65 6.55
CA ASN A 218 -19.16 -7.72 5.46
C ASN A 218 -18.25 -7.91 4.23
N ARG A 219 -17.11 -8.60 4.37
CA ARG A 219 -16.25 -8.93 3.22
C ARG A 219 -16.25 -10.43 2.99
N PHE A 220 -16.67 -10.79 1.79
CA PHE A 220 -16.52 -12.15 1.31
C PHE A 220 -15.09 -12.41 0.85
N PRO A 221 -14.53 -13.61 1.11
CA PRO A 221 -13.21 -13.96 0.64
C PRO A 221 -13.17 -13.93 -0.89
N LYS A 222 -12.07 -13.40 -1.45
CA LYS A 222 -11.82 -13.46 -2.89
C LYS A 222 -11.53 -14.89 -3.32
N ILE A 223 -10.79 -15.63 -2.48
CA ILE A 223 -10.40 -17.02 -2.69
C ILE A 223 -10.68 -17.82 -1.42
N TRP A 224 -11.27 -18.99 -1.60
CA TRP A 224 -11.47 -20.02 -0.58
C TRP A 224 -10.71 -21.27 -1.01
N LYS A 225 -9.84 -21.79 -0.14
CA LYS A 225 -9.04 -22.99 -0.41
C LYS A 225 -9.23 -24.02 0.71
N SER A 226 -9.55 -25.25 0.33
CA SER A 226 -9.51 -26.42 1.22
C SER A 226 -8.55 -27.44 0.65
N GLU A 227 -7.60 -27.90 1.47
CA GLU A 227 -6.59 -28.87 1.08
C GLU A 227 -6.62 -30.02 2.08
N ILE A 228 -6.62 -31.24 1.55
CA ILE A 228 -6.59 -32.49 2.29
C ILE A 228 -5.36 -33.25 1.81
N THR A 229 -4.49 -33.58 2.76
CA THR A 229 -3.26 -34.33 2.50
C THR A 229 -3.35 -35.68 3.20
N VAL A 230 -3.20 -36.77 2.45
CA VAL A 230 -3.23 -38.14 2.97
C VAL A 230 -1.87 -38.78 2.72
N GLU A 231 -1.16 -39.12 3.78
CA GLU A 231 0.06 -39.91 3.71
C GLU A 231 -0.31 -41.39 3.62
N THR A 232 0.08 -42.06 2.54
CA THR A 232 -0.25 -43.48 2.38
C THR A 232 0.75 -44.34 3.15
N THR A 233 0.28 -45.09 4.15
CA THR A 233 1.11 -45.96 5.01
C THR A 233 1.80 -47.10 4.27
N ASN A 234 1.32 -47.45 3.06
CA ASN A 234 1.68 -48.72 2.42
C ASN A 234 2.69 -48.57 1.26
N LYS A 235 3.13 -47.34 0.92
CA LYS A 235 4.15 -47.10 -0.11
C LYS A 235 4.98 -45.85 0.26
N GLN A 236 6.29 -46.07 0.52
CA GLN A 236 7.38 -45.10 0.68
C GLN A 236 7.01 -43.62 0.43
N GLY A 237 6.50 -42.92 1.46
CA GLY A 237 6.43 -41.45 1.46
C GLY A 237 5.56 -40.80 0.37
N TRP A 238 4.61 -41.52 -0.23
CA TRP A 238 3.68 -40.91 -1.17
C TRP A 238 2.64 -40.06 -0.43
N ILE A 239 2.53 -38.81 -0.84
CA ILE A 239 1.60 -37.82 -0.30
C ILE A 239 0.52 -37.58 -1.35
N ALA A 240 -0.70 -38.05 -1.09
CA ALA A 240 -1.85 -37.70 -1.90
C ALA A 240 -2.40 -36.34 -1.42
N ARG A 241 -2.49 -35.36 -2.32
CA ARG A 241 -3.06 -34.03 -2.03
C ARG A 241 -4.31 -33.80 -2.86
N CYS A 242 -5.41 -33.48 -2.19
CA CYS A 242 -6.65 -33.04 -2.80
C CYS A 242 -6.88 -31.57 -2.43
N MET A 243 -7.10 -30.72 -3.41
CA MET A 243 -7.35 -29.29 -3.20
C MET A 243 -8.65 -28.87 -3.89
N ILE A 244 -9.51 -28.19 -3.13
CA ILE A 244 -10.71 -27.52 -3.63
C ILE A 244 -10.47 -26.02 -3.48
N LEU A 245 -10.52 -25.29 -4.59
CA LEU A 245 -10.36 -23.84 -4.62
C LEU A 245 -11.59 -23.19 -5.25
N CYS A 246 -12.21 -22.26 -4.53
CA CYS A 246 -13.32 -21.44 -5.01
C CYS A 246 -12.84 -19.99 -5.05
N SER A 247 -12.78 -19.39 -6.24
CA SER A 247 -12.38 -18.01 -6.43
C SER A 247 -13.51 -17.20 -7.06
N ARG A 248 -13.63 -15.93 -6.67
CA ARG A 248 -14.57 -14.97 -7.28
C ARG A 248 -14.06 -14.38 -8.59
N THR A 249 -12.78 -14.53 -8.87
CA THR A 249 -12.13 -14.09 -10.11
C THR A 249 -11.44 -15.28 -10.77
N ALA A 250 -11.34 -15.27 -12.09
CA ALA A 250 -10.54 -16.27 -12.80
C ALA A 250 -9.09 -16.19 -12.29
N TRP A 251 -8.67 -17.22 -11.57
CA TRP A 251 -7.34 -17.27 -10.94
C TRP A 251 -6.29 -17.84 -11.90
N LEU A 252 -6.74 -18.52 -12.95
CA LEU A 252 -5.89 -19.15 -13.94
C LEU A 252 -5.82 -18.25 -15.18
N PRO A 253 -4.68 -17.59 -15.46
CA PRO A 253 -4.57 -16.59 -16.53
C PRO A 253 -4.80 -17.18 -17.94
N PHE A 254 -4.79 -18.50 -18.08
CA PHE A 254 -5.05 -19.20 -19.33
C PHE A 254 -6.53 -19.61 -19.52
N ILE A 255 -7.38 -19.47 -18.50
CA ILE A 255 -8.82 -19.72 -18.64
C ILE A 255 -9.48 -18.40 -18.98
N LYS A 256 -9.69 -18.16 -20.28
CA LYS A 256 -10.47 -17.01 -20.76
C LYS A 256 -11.94 -17.21 -20.42
N ASN A 257 -12.55 -16.21 -19.79
CA ASN A 257 -14.01 -16.19 -19.68
C ASN A 257 -14.60 -15.99 -21.08
N PRO A 258 -15.65 -16.73 -21.46
CA PRO A 258 -16.28 -16.59 -22.78
C PRO A 258 -16.92 -15.21 -23.03
N GLU A 259 -16.99 -14.36 -22.00
CA GLU A 259 -17.51 -12.98 -22.07
C GLU A 259 -16.44 -11.95 -22.48
N ASP A 260 -15.15 -12.30 -22.49
CA ASP A 260 -14.06 -11.45 -23.01
C ASP A 260 -13.91 -11.62 -24.53
N LYS A 261 -14.98 -11.35 -25.28
CA LYS A 261 -14.90 -11.14 -26.73
C LYS A 261 -14.91 -9.64 -27.04
N ASP A 262 -13.72 -9.12 -27.30
CA ASP A 262 -13.37 -8.07 -28.25
C ASP A 262 -14.51 -7.10 -28.65
N ILE A 263 -14.63 -5.97 -27.95
CA ILE A 263 -15.09 -4.73 -28.57
C ILE A 263 -13.83 -3.95 -28.98
N ALA A 264 -13.16 -4.44 -30.02
CA ALA A 264 -12.26 -3.61 -30.81
C ALA A 264 -13.08 -3.03 -31.96
N SER A 265 -13.28 -1.71 -31.91
CA SER A 265 -13.77 -0.92 -33.03
C SER A 265 -12.83 -1.07 -34.21
N ASP A 266 -13.36 -1.39 -35.39
CA ASP A 266 -12.74 -0.89 -36.60
C ASP A 266 -13.82 -0.43 -37.59
N LYS A 267 -13.77 0.88 -37.86
CA LYS A 267 -14.46 1.55 -38.94
C LYS A 267 -13.72 1.24 -40.22
N GLN A 268 -14.40 0.69 -41.23
CA GLN A 268 -14.22 1.07 -42.63
C GLN A 268 -15.33 0.48 -43.51
N SER A 269 -16.26 1.34 -43.94
CA SER A 269 -16.98 1.25 -45.21
C SER A 269 -16.06 1.73 -46.36
N PRO A 270 -16.33 1.53 -47.68
CA PRO A 270 -17.66 1.32 -48.31
C PRO A 270 -17.72 0.34 -49.52
N ASN A 271 -18.91 -0.15 -49.88
CA ASN A 271 -19.54 0.03 -51.21
C ASN A 271 -20.85 -0.77 -51.41
N MET A 272 -21.91 -0.01 -51.74
CA MET A 272 -22.98 -0.21 -52.73
C MET A 272 -23.30 -1.61 -53.30
N GLU A 273 -24.54 -2.11 -53.14
CA GLU A 273 -25.69 -2.01 -54.07
C GLU A 273 -26.94 -2.80 -53.59
N HIS A 274 -28.13 -2.19 -53.74
CA HIS A 274 -29.52 -2.69 -54.05
C HIS A 274 -30.05 -4.03 -53.44
N CYS A 275 -31.32 -4.26 -53.06
CA CYS A 275 -32.63 -3.61 -53.26
C CYS A 275 -33.70 -4.38 -52.40
N VAL A 276 -34.66 -3.66 -51.78
CA VAL A 276 -36.16 -3.85 -51.82
C VAL A 276 -36.73 -5.24 -51.43
N VAL A 277 -37.61 -5.47 -50.43
CA VAL A 277 -39.08 -5.19 -50.23
C VAL A 277 -39.42 -5.73 -48.81
N GLU A 278 -40.00 -5.03 -47.83
CA GLU A 278 -41.42 -4.69 -47.54
C GLU A 278 -42.33 -5.80 -46.94
N SER A 279 -43.26 -5.36 -46.08
CA SER A 279 -44.43 -6.00 -45.40
C SER A 279 -44.16 -6.82 -44.12
N ASP A 280 -44.67 -6.52 -42.92
CA ASP A 280 -45.97 -6.06 -42.35
C ASP A 280 -46.87 -7.22 -41.84
N GLY A 281 -47.51 -7.06 -40.66
CA GLY A 281 -48.64 -7.91 -40.23
C GLY A 281 -48.59 -8.67 -38.87
N SER A 282 -48.90 -7.96 -37.78
CA SER A 282 -49.82 -8.31 -36.66
C SER A 282 -49.91 -9.70 -35.95
N LYS A 283 -49.90 -9.62 -34.60
CA LYS A 283 -50.76 -10.29 -33.56
C LYS A 283 -50.84 -11.83 -33.47
N LYS A 284 -50.41 -12.41 -32.30
CA LYS A 284 -51.29 -12.98 -31.23
C LYS A 284 -50.51 -13.76 -30.14
N ARG A 285 -51.04 -13.67 -28.90
CA ARG A 285 -50.78 -14.49 -27.69
C ARG A 285 -50.71 -16.00 -27.93
N ARG A 286 -49.85 -16.72 -27.19
CA ARG A 286 -50.19 -17.64 -26.06
C ARG A 286 -48.98 -18.42 -25.55
N ASP A 287 -49.11 -18.88 -24.30
CA ASP A 287 -48.16 -19.60 -23.45
C ASP A 287 -47.67 -20.95 -24.02
N GLN A 288 -46.44 -21.34 -23.66
CA GLN A 288 -45.89 -22.71 -23.59
C GLN A 288 -44.50 -22.60 -22.92
N ILE A 289 -44.29 -22.98 -21.66
CA ILE A 289 -44.05 -24.35 -21.14
C ILE A 289 -43.19 -25.17 -22.11
N VAL A 290 -41.89 -25.24 -21.82
CA VAL A 290 -40.91 -26.19 -22.39
C VAL A 290 -40.13 -26.72 -21.17
N LEU A 291 -40.47 -27.91 -20.65
CA LEU A 291 -39.89 -29.21 -21.01
C LEU A 291 -38.35 -29.19 -20.98
N GLN A 292 -37.78 -29.64 -19.87
CA GLN A 292 -36.48 -30.29 -19.91
C GLN A 292 -36.55 -31.57 -19.09
N ASP A 293 -36.39 -32.68 -19.81
CA ASP A 293 -36.34 -34.05 -19.34
C ASP A 293 -35.30 -34.23 -18.23
N SER A 294 -35.78 -34.71 -17.09
CA SER A 294 -34.97 -35.30 -16.03
C SER A 294 -34.68 -36.76 -16.39
N LEU A 295 -33.44 -37.06 -16.81
CA LEU A 295 -32.91 -38.42 -16.79
C LEU A 295 -32.04 -38.57 -15.54
N SER A 296 -32.51 -39.46 -14.68
CA SER A 296 -31.95 -39.80 -13.38
C SER A 296 -30.81 -40.78 -13.54
N GLU A 297 -29.68 -40.55 -12.87
CA GLU A 297 -28.80 -41.63 -12.43
C GLU A 297 -28.62 -41.54 -10.93
N LYS A 298 -29.21 -42.54 -10.25
CA LYS A 298 -29.05 -42.82 -8.82
C LYS A 298 -27.60 -43.29 -8.59
N ILE A 299 -26.93 -42.69 -7.61
CA ILE A 299 -25.81 -43.34 -6.92
C ILE A 299 -26.24 -43.62 -5.48
N ILE A 300 -26.12 -44.91 -5.16
CA ILE A 300 -26.52 -45.58 -3.93
C ILE A 300 -25.47 -45.27 -2.86
N CYS A 301 -25.88 -44.68 -1.73
CA CYS A 301 -25.05 -44.64 -0.51
C CYS A 301 -25.36 -45.88 0.32
N SER A 302 -24.47 -46.87 0.29
CA SER A 302 -24.39 -47.90 1.33
C SER A 302 -23.63 -47.33 2.53
N SER A 303 -24.23 -47.49 3.70
CA SER A 303 -23.63 -47.25 5.01
C SER A 303 -22.41 -48.14 5.23
N ASP A 304 -21.31 -47.56 5.66
CA ASP A 304 -20.42 -48.17 6.67
C ASP A 304 -19.72 -47.03 7.43
N GLU A 305 -20.04 -46.96 8.72
CA GLU A 305 -19.44 -46.04 9.69
C GLU A 305 -18.03 -46.55 10.06
N GLU A 306 -16.99 -45.95 9.51
CA GLU A 306 -15.67 -45.96 10.16
C GLU A 306 -15.28 -44.53 10.56
N LYS A 307 -15.30 -44.31 11.88
CA LYS A 307 -14.82 -43.10 12.57
C LYS A 307 -13.32 -42.89 12.29
N LEU A 308 -13.00 -42.25 11.18
CA LEU A 308 -11.71 -41.58 11.00
C LEU A 308 -11.73 -40.29 11.84
N LYS A 309 -10.85 -40.22 12.85
CA LYS A 309 -10.56 -39.00 13.59
C LYS A 309 -10.13 -37.92 12.60
N LEU A 310 -11.04 -37.00 12.27
CA LEU A 310 -10.69 -35.76 11.60
C LEU A 310 -9.87 -34.92 12.59
N ASP A 311 -8.57 -34.81 12.33
CA ASP A 311 -7.77 -33.76 12.95
C ASP A 311 -8.39 -32.41 12.55
N THR A 312 -8.70 -31.63 13.58
CA THR A 312 -9.34 -30.31 13.50
C THR A 312 -8.60 -29.45 12.48
N ALA A 313 -9.26 -29.14 11.36
CA ALA A 313 -8.69 -28.32 10.29
C ALA A 313 -8.38 -26.91 10.81
N LEU A 314 -7.13 -26.66 11.18
CA LEU A 314 -6.62 -25.33 11.48
C LEU A 314 -6.84 -24.44 10.24
N CYS A 315 -7.66 -23.41 10.43
CA CYS A 315 -7.91 -22.39 9.42
C CYS A 315 -6.75 -21.40 9.45
N HIS A 316 -5.98 -21.35 8.37
CA HIS A 316 -4.88 -20.40 8.20
C HIS A 316 -5.36 -19.24 7.34
N TYR A 317 -5.00 -18.01 7.69
CA TYR A 317 -5.35 -16.82 6.91
C TYR A 317 -4.08 -16.21 6.35
N GLU A 318 -4.11 -15.92 5.05
CA GLU A 318 -3.10 -15.10 4.40
C GLU A 318 -3.68 -13.72 4.15
N ILE A 319 -2.96 -12.70 4.61
CA ILE A 319 -3.38 -11.31 4.52
C ILE A 319 -2.37 -10.57 3.66
N THR A 320 -2.89 -9.95 2.62
CA THR A 320 -2.15 -9.10 1.70
C THR A 320 -2.58 -7.67 1.91
N VAL A 321 -1.65 -6.79 2.28
CA VAL A 321 -1.90 -5.35 2.34
C VAL A 321 -1.25 -4.70 1.13
N ILE A 322 -2.03 -3.92 0.38
CA ILE A 322 -1.55 -3.19 -0.79
C ILE A 322 -1.64 -1.69 -0.49
N THR A 323 -0.48 -1.04 -0.46
CA THR A 323 -0.35 0.42 -0.31
C THR A 323 0.11 1.01 -1.63
N GLY A 324 -0.71 1.86 -2.24
CA GLY A 324 -0.38 2.58 -3.46
C GLY A 324 -1.56 2.70 -4.43
N SER A 325 -1.65 3.83 -5.13
CA SER A 325 -2.54 4.05 -6.27
C SER A 325 -1.71 4.55 -7.44
N PHE A 326 -1.81 3.92 -8.61
CA PHE A 326 -1.11 4.37 -9.81
C PHE A 326 -1.82 5.59 -10.43
N ILE A 327 -1.02 6.52 -10.93
CA ILE A 327 -1.53 7.59 -11.79
C ILE A 327 -1.66 6.98 -13.20
N THR A 328 -2.88 6.68 -13.63
CA THR A 328 -3.13 6.44 -15.05
C THR A 328 -2.79 7.71 -15.81
N SER A 329 -1.77 7.66 -16.68
CA SER A 329 -1.49 8.76 -17.58
C SER A 329 -2.73 9.02 -18.42
N LEU A 330 -3.31 10.21 -18.26
CA LEU A 330 -4.30 10.72 -19.19
C LEU A 330 -3.62 10.74 -20.56
N SER A 331 -4.11 9.90 -21.47
CA SER A 331 -3.74 9.86 -22.87
C SER A 331 -3.71 11.30 -23.39
N LYS A 332 -2.53 11.77 -23.79
CA LYS A 332 -2.37 13.04 -24.49
C LYS A 332 -3.24 12.97 -25.75
N CYS A 333 -4.25 13.85 -25.83
CA CYS A 333 -4.97 14.15 -27.07
C CYS A 333 -4.03 14.74 -28.12
#